data_AF-A0A183BDC1-F1
#
_entry.id   AF-A0A183BDC1-F1
#
_cell.length_a   1.000
_cell.length_b   1.000
_cell.length_c   1.000
_cell.angle_alpha   90.00
_cell.angle_beta   90.00
_cell.angle_gamma   90.00
#
_symmetry.space_group_name_H-M   'P 1'
#
loop_
_entity.id
_entity.type
_entity.pdbx_description
1 polymer ?
#
loop_
_entity_poly.entity_id
_entity_poly.type
_entity_poly.pdbx_seq_one_letter_code
_entity_poly.pdbx_strand_id
1 'polypeptide(L)' 'MTITSNLQHLIVQCSGNIGGMKVPSVKLEVDGELIFLKRLILPYGQREGVPKALQKMEQNGAISKVESSA' A
#
# COMPACT_ATOMS: atom_id res chain seq x y z
N MET A 1 -11.07 10.28 -15.03
CA MET A 1 -10.83 8.83 -15.22
C MET A 1 -9.34 8.59 -15.47
N THR A 2 -8.50 8.95 -14.50
CA THR A 2 -7.02 9.04 -14.70
C THR A 2 -6.23 8.63 -13.46
N ILE A 3 -6.84 8.70 -12.27
CA ILE A 3 -6.22 8.27 -11.01
C ILE A 3 -5.97 6.76 -10.99
N THR A 4 -6.87 5.99 -11.63
CA THR A 4 -6.73 4.54 -11.75
C THR A 4 -5.47 4.13 -12.50
N SER A 5 -5.07 4.85 -13.57
CA SER A 5 -3.89 4.48 -14.35
C SER A 5 -2.58 4.74 -13.62
N ASN A 6 -2.46 5.88 -12.92
CA ASN A 6 -1.24 6.23 -12.19
C ASN A 6 -1.04 5.35 -10.96
N LEU A 7 -2.11 5.05 -10.22
CA LEU A 7 -2.05 4.14 -9.08
C LEU A 7 -1.76 2.70 -9.52
N GLN A 8 -2.38 2.22 -10.60
CA GLN A 8 -2.09 0.89 -11.16
C GLN A 8 -0.62 0.78 -11.62
N HIS A 9 -0.11 1.80 -12.31
CA HIS A 9 1.29 1.83 -12.73
C HIS A 9 2.24 1.78 -11.53
N LEU A 10 1.95 2.54 -10.47
CA LEU A 10 2.73 2.50 -9.23
C LEU A 10 2.67 1.13 -8.55
N ILE A 11 1.51 0.49 -8.47
CA ILE A 11 1.36 -0.87 -7.91
C ILE A 11 2.22 -1.87 -8.69
N VAL A 12 2.20 -1.81 -10.03
CA VAL A 12 3.03 -2.66 -10.88
C VAL A 12 4.51 -2.41 -10.61
N GLN A 13 4.96 -1.16 -10.53
CA GLN A 13 6.36 -0.84 -10.21
C GLN A 13 6.78 -1.34 -8.83
N CYS A 14 5.94 -1.19 -7.81
CA CYS A 14 6.21 -1.67 -6.47
C CYS A 14 6.23 -3.20 -6.37
N SER A 15 5.43 -3.91 -7.18
CA SER A 15 5.29 -5.37 -7.10
C SER A 15 6.56 -6.14 -7.43
N GLY A 16 7.42 -5.59 -8.29
CA GLY A 16 8.73 -6.16 -8.63
C GLY A 16 9.87 -5.71 -7.70
N ASN A 17 9.58 -4.89 -6.69
CA ASN A 17 10.62 -4.29 -5.87
C ASN A 17 11.13 -5.27 -4.80
N ILE A 18 12.37 -5.73 -4.94
CA ILE A 18 13.07 -6.53 -3.92
C ILE A 18 13.84 -5.57 -3.00
N GLY A 19 13.84 -5.86 -1.70
CA GLY A 19 14.22 -4.92 -0.64
C GLY A 19 15.50 -4.09 -0.89
N GLY A 20 15.41 -2.78 -0.63
CA GLY A 20 16.53 -1.83 -0.71
C GLY A 20 16.51 -0.89 -1.91
N MET A 21 15.71 -1.18 -2.94
CA MET A 21 15.56 -0.29 -4.11
C MET A 21 14.61 0.89 -3.82
N LYS A 22 15.06 2.11 -4.17
CA LYS A 22 14.24 3.33 -4.09
C LYS A 22 13.12 3.26 -5.11
N VAL A 23 11.89 3.19 -4.64
CA VAL A 23 10.69 3.40 -5.47
C VAL A 23 10.69 4.86 -5.95
N PRO A 24 10.51 5.13 -7.26
CA PRO A 24 10.41 6.50 -7.75
C PRO A 24 9.27 7.26 -7.06
N SER A 25 9.48 8.54 -6.77
CA SER A 25 8.38 9.38 -6.31
C SER A 25 7.37 9.53 -7.44
N VAL A 26 6.11 9.20 -7.16
CA VAL A 26 4.99 9.39 -8.09
C VAL A 26 4.06 10.46 -7.55
N LYS A 27 3.76 11.46 -8.37
CA LYS A 27 2.76 12.47 -8.05
C LYS A 27 1.38 11.88 -8.29
N LEU A 28 0.65 11.60 -7.21
CA LEU A 28 -0.76 11.21 -7.28
C LEU A 28 -1.61 12.48 -7.21
N GLU A 29 -2.38 12.75 -8.26
CA GLU A 29 -3.48 13.72 -8.17
C GLU A 29 -4.58 13.09 -7.32
N VAL A 30 -4.95 13.77 -6.23
CA VAL A 30 -6.07 13.41 -5.38
C VAL A 30 -7.20 14.34 -5.76
N ASP A 31 -8.19 13.85 -6.51
CA ASP A 31 -9.39 14.60 -6.88
C ASP A 31 -10.47 14.60 -5.78
N GLY A 32 -10.15 14.04 -4.61
CA GLY A 32 -11.06 13.86 -3.49
C GLY A 32 -11.90 12.59 -3.57
N GLU A 33 -11.80 11.82 -4.66
CA GLU A 33 -12.49 10.55 -4.78
C GLU A 33 -11.74 9.46 -4.00
N LEU A 34 -12.42 8.85 -3.04
CA LEU A 34 -11.86 7.77 -2.23
C LEU A 34 -11.91 6.45 -3.00
N ILE A 35 -10.77 5.76 -3.08
CA ILE A 35 -10.67 4.46 -3.75
C ILE A 35 -10.68 3.35 -2.69
N PHE A 36 -11.76 2.58 -2.65
CA PHE A 36 -11.87 1.40 -1.80
C PHE A 36 -11.60 0.13 -2.61
N LEU A 37 -10.48 -0.54 -2.32
CA LEU A 37 -10.13 -1.83 -2.92
C LEU A 37 -10.35 -2.97 -1.93
N LYS A 38 -10.75 -4.13 -2.45
CA LYS A 38 -10.83 -5.35 -1.63
C LYS A 38 -9.43 -5.81 -1.24
N ARG A 39 -9.26 -6.18 0.04
CA ARG A 39 -8.02 -6.78 0.54
C ARG A 39 -7.80 -8.16 -0.10
N LEU A 40 -6.58 -8.43 -0.55
CA LEU A 40 -6.17 -9.75 -1.03
C LEU A 40 -6.04 -10.74 0.13
N ILE A 41 -6.32 -12.01 -0.14
CA ILE A 41 -6.12 -13.09 0.83
C ILE A 41 -4.61 -13.30 1.02
N LEU A 42 -4.16 -13.27 2.28
CA LEU A 42 -2.77 -13.56 2.62
C LEU A 42 -2.47 -15.07 2.47
N PRO A 43 -1.44 -15.44 1.69
CA PRO A 43 -0.92 -16.80 1.64
C PRO A 43 -0.58 -17.33 3.03
N TYR A 44 -0.78 -18.64 3.27
CA TYR A 44 -0.64 -19.24 4.60
C TYR A 44 0.71 -18.93 5.26
N GLY A 45 1.82 -19.08 4.53
CA GLY A 45 3.17 -18.79 5.03
C GLY A 45 3.43 -17.31 5.38
N GLN A 46 2.55 -16.39 4.96
CA GLN A 46 2.66 -14.96 5.24
C GLN A 46 1.70 -14.48 6.34
N ARG A 47 0.77 -15.33 6.80
CA ARG A 47 -0.26 -14.94 7.78
C ARG A 47 0.31 -14.52 9.13
N GLU A 48 1.46 -15.05 9.52
CA GLU A 48 2.14 -14.67 10.76
C GLU A 48 3.11 -13.49 10.55
N GLY A 49 3.83 -13.47 9.42
CA GLY A 49 4.85 -12.46 9.14
C GLY A 49 4.28 -11.08 8.86
N VAL A 50 3.17 -11.00 8.12
CA VAL A 50 2.56 -9.72 7.73
C VAL A 50 2.06 -8.93 8.95
N PRO A 51 1.30 -9.49 9.90
CA PRO A 51 0.90 -8.76 11.10
C PRO A 51 2.08 -8.28 11.94
N LYS A 52 3.13 -9.10 12.11
CA LYS A 52 4.34 -8.69 12.86
C LYS A 52 5.05 -7.50 12.19
N ALA A 53 5.14 -7.51 10.86
CA ALA A 53 5.73 -6.41 10.10
C ALA A 53 4.91 -5.12 10.25
N LEU A 54 3.58 -5.21 10.13
CA LEU A 54 2.68 -4.07 10.33
C LEU A 54 2.79 -3.49 11.74
N GLN A 55 2.83 -4.34 12.77
CA GLN A 55 3.02 -3.89 14.15
C GLN A 55 4.35 -3.16 14.34
N LYS A 56 5.44 -3.65 13.75
CA LYS A 56 6.75 -2.97 13.80
C LYS A 56 6.71 -1.61 13.08
N MET A 57 5.99 -1.52 11.96
CA MET A 57 5.81 -0.25 11.24
C MET A 57 5.00 0.75 12.06
N GLU A 58 3.97 0.29 12.77
CA GLU A 58 3.17 1.12 13.69
C GLU A 58 4.03 1.64 14.85
N GLN A 59 4.82 0.77 15.48
CA GLN A 59 5.74 1.13 16.56
C GLN A 59 6.81 2.15 16.11
N ASN A 60 7.28 2.04 14.88
CA ASN A 60 8.24 2.97 14.29
C ASN A 60 7.60 4.28 13.81
N GLY A 61 6.28 4.45 13.98
CA GLY A 61 5.55 5.64 13.55
C GLY A 61 5.40 5.77 12.03
N ALA A 62 5.73 4.73 11.26
CA ALA A 62 5.60 4.75 9.81
C ALA A 62 4.15 4.63 9.35
N ILE A 63 3.30 3.97 10.16
CA ILE A 63 1.86 3.85 9.93
C ILE A 63 1.08 4.08 11.23
N SER A 64 -0.20 4.44 11.11
CA SER A 64 -1.14 4.52 12.21
C SER A 64 -2.47 3.88 11.84
N LYS A 65 -3.22 3.45 12.84
CA LYS A 65 -4.59 2.96 12.64
C LYS A 65 -5.50 4.14 12.28
N VAL A 66 -6.30 4.00 11.24
CA VAL A 66 -7.27 5.00 10.79
C VAL A 66 -8.59 4.34 10.44
N GLU A 67 -9.69 5.04 10.71
CA GLU A 67 -11.00 4.72 10.16
C GLU A 67 -11.20 5.58 8.92
N SER A 68 -11.50 4.94 7.80
CA SER A 68 -11.77 5.62 6.53
C SER A 68 -13.22 5.36 6.14
N SER A 69 -13.96 6.43 5.88
CA SER A 69 -15.32 6.41 5.35
C SER A 69 -15.35 7.16 4.01
N ALA A 70 -16.25 6.75 3.13
CA ALA A 70 -16.62 7.53 1.96
C ALA A 70 -17.33 8.84 2.37
#